data_AF-A0A942NKW0-F1
#
_entry.id   AF-A0A942NKW0-F1
#
_cell.length_a   1.000
_cell.length_b   1.000
_cell.length_c   1.000
_cell.angle_alpha   90.00
_cell.angle_beta   90.00
_cell.angle_gamma   90.00
#
_symmetry.space_group_name_H-M   'P 1'
#
loop_
_entity.id
_entity.type
_entity.pdbx_description
1 polymer ?
#
loop_
_entity_poly.entity_id
_entity_poly.type
_entity_poly.pdbx_seq_one_letter_code
_entity_poly.pdbx_strand_id
1 'polypeptide(L)'
;MMNFQDDRKEKLSTYKKSNLTIEQGLWRDLPYDHILPLDQKEKNIIEGFRDDFWTYYKTTDIKLHQYFHHLNSSQALCFNLFFPLFHYDKKLLTYVLHRIIEVAPTYRTSKENFDKLLAIKNNTASDKFAAELEEEFLMNNSFTDCEFEKILDTNEATNFDFFVQLQKGHRVLFEIKYTENEFGKTVADDRHKLKYDTIYKQRLEKILRPEFLNQDFVFKNYQVVRNLSYIDDLTTVVFLFPEANQDLKGTEDSISNILLPDLLQQTRIVHLENLTRQILNCDYLKRLHPIYDTFKHIYID
;
A
#
# COMPACT_ATOMS: atom_id res chain seq x y z
N MET A 1 14.28 -24.32 1.95
CA MET A 1 14.21 -22.85 2.04
C MET A 1 12.75 -22.53 2.32
N MET A 2 12.45 -21.86 3.43
CA MET A 2 11.07 -21.50 3.80
C MET A 2 10.59 -20.42 2.83
N ASN A 3 9.36 -20.52 2.33
CA ASN A 3 8.79 -19.46 1.49
C ASN A 3 8.46 -18.22 2.36
N PHE A 4 8.28 -17.07 1.72
CA PHE A 4 8.04 -15.80 2.44
C PHE A 4 6.84 -15.88 3.37
N GLN A 5 5.73 -16.46 2.90
CA GLN A 5 4.50 -16.57 3.69
C GLN A 5 4.72 -17.38 4.97
N ASP A 6 5.43 -18.50 4.90
CA ASP A 6 5.70 -19.34 6.05
C ASP A 6 6.64 -18.64 7.03
N ASP A 7 7.74 -18.01 6.55
CA ASP A 7 8.66 -17.20 7.39
C ASP A 7 7.89 -16.12 8.17
N ARG A 8 6.99 -15.40 7.50
CA ARG A 8 6.15 -14.39 8.14
C ARG A 8 5.23 -14.98 9.20
N LYS A 9 4.57 -16.12 8.93
CA LYS A 9 3.70 -16.77 9.92
C LYS A 9 4.49 -17.19 11.18
N GLU A 10 5.72 -17.67 11.04
CA GLU A 10 6.56 -18.03 12.19
C GLU A 10 6.93 -16.80 13.04
N LYS A 11 7.36 -15.72 12.40
CA LYS A 11 7.73 -14.47 13.09
C LYS A 11 6.53 -13.81 13.76
N LEU A 12 5.39 -13.76 13.08
CA LEU A 12 4.13 -13.27 13.66
C LEU A 12 3.66 -14.13 14.82
N SER A 13 3.86 -15.45 14.77
CA SER A 13 3.58 -16.35 15.90
C SER A 13 4.43 -16.00 17.12
N THR A 14 5.72 -15.74 16.90
CA THR A 14 6.66 -15.34 17.97
C THR A 14 6.30 -13.99 18.55
N TYR A 15 6.00 -13.01 17.70
CA TYR A 15 5.55 -11.68 18.12
C TYR A 15 4.26 -11.76 18.95
N LYS A 16 3.25 -12.51 18.48
CA LYS A 16 1.97 -12.67 19.18
C LYS A 16 2.16 -13.22 20.59
N LYS A 17 2.91 -14.32 20.72
CA LYS A 17 3.14 -14.99 22.00
C LYS A 17 3.90 -14.13 23.00
N SER A 18 4.82 -13.30 22.50
CA SER A 18 5.66 -12.45 23.35
C SER A 18 4.98 -11.14 23.76
N ASN A 19 4.09 -10.60 22.92
CA ASN A 19 3.59 -9.23 23.10
C ASN A 19 2.06 -9.10 23.22
N LEU A 20 1.27 -10.07 22.73
CA LEU A 20 -0.18 -9.93 22.61
C LEU A 20 -0.97 -10.96 23.41
N THR A 21 -0.73 -12.24 23.15
CA THR A 21 -1.40 -13.40 23.79
C THR A 21 -0.76 -14.72 23.37
N ILE A 22 -0.80 -15.71 24.26
CA ILE A 22 -0.41 -17.10 23.97
C ILE A 22 -1.56 -17.93 23.36
N GLU A 23 -2.79 -17.44 23.43
CA GLU A 23 -3.98 -18.14 22.95
C GLU A 23 -3.99 -18.21 21.41
N GLN A 24 -4.38 -19.36 20.87
CA GLN A 24 -4.46 -19.57 19.43
C GLN A 24 -5.80 -19.10 18.88
N GLY A 25 -5.77 -18.41 17.74
CA GLY A 25 -6.96 -18.14 16.94
C GLY A 25 -7.26 -19.31 16.00
N LEU A 26 -8.49 -19.38 15.52
CA LEU A 26 -8.97 -20.46 14.66
C LEU A 26 -9.10 -20.00 13.21
N TRP A 27 -8.69 -20.86 12.27
CA TRP A 27 -9.05 -20.75 10.87
C TRP A 27 -9.56 -22.10 10.38
N ARG A 28 -10.82 -22.14 9.91
CA ARG A 28 -11.51 -23.39 9.52
C ARG A 28 -11.42 -24.46 10.63
N ASP A 29 -11.72 -24.04 11.85
CA ASP A 29 -11.70 -24.87 13.07
C ASP A 29 -10.32 -25.44 13.47
N LEU A 30 -9.25 -25.02 12.79
CA LEU A 30 -7.87 -25.39 13.13
C LEU A 30 -7.17 -24.25 13.86
N PRO A 31 -6.42 -24.54 14.94
CA PRO A 31 -5.71 -23.52 15.70
C PRO A 31 -4.40 -23.10 15.01
N TYR A 32 -4.10 -21.80 15.07
CA TYR A 32 -2.87 -21.22 14.53
C TYR A 32 -2.23 -20.21 15.47
N ASP A 33 -0.91 -20.28 15.58
CA ASP A 33 -0.13 -19.41 16.47
C ASP A 33 -0.04 -17.96 16.00
N HIS A 34 -0.15 -17.67 14.71
CA HIS A 34 -0.12 -16.31 14.15
C HIS A 34 -1.50 -15.66 14.04
N ILE A 35 -2.56 -16.35 14.47
CA ILE A 35 -3.93 -15.85 14.43
C ILE A 35 -4.36 -15.47 15.84
N LEU A 36 -4.97 -14.29 16.01
CA LEU A 36 -5.57 -13.87 17.27
C LEU A 36 -6.91 -14.57 17.49
N PRO A 37 -7.30 -14.89 18.73
CA PRO A 37 -8.69 -15.15 19.05
C PRO A 37 -9.60 -14.04 18.49
N LEU A 38 -10.79 -14.41 17.98
CA LEU A 38 -11.64 -13.48 17.22
C LEU A 38 -12.11 -12.29 18.08
N ASP A 39 -12.35 -12.52 19.36
CA ASP A 39 -12.67 -11.51 20.38
C ASP A 39 -11.48 -10.59 20.71
N GLN A 40 -10.27 -10.94 20.30
CA GLN A 40 -9.05 -10.16 20.46
C GLN A 40 -8.56 -9.52 19.15
N LYS A 41 -9.39 -9.49 18.11
CA LYS A 41 -9.04 -8.92 16.78
C LYS A 41 -8.49 -7.48 16.86
N GLU A 42 -8.91 -6.71 17.86
CA GLU A 42 -8.46 -5.34 18.08
C GLU A 42 -6.95 -5.23 18.34
N LYS A 43 -6.33 -6.31 18.84
CA LYS A 43 -4.88 -6.42 19.04
C LYS A 43 -4.09 -6.50 17.74
N ASN A 44 -4.73 -6.66 16.58
CA ASN A 44 -4.03 -6.56 15.29
C ASN A 44 -3.66 -5.12 14.92
N ILE A 45 -4.14 -4.14 15.69
CA ILE A 45 -3.65 -2.76 15.64
C ILE A 45 -2.54 -2.58 16.67
N ILE A 46 -1.47 -1.88 16.28
CA ILE A 46 -0.32 -1.59 17.14
C ILE A 46 -0.76 -0.83 18.39
N GLU A 47 -0.28 -1.27 19.55
CA GLU A 47 -0.69 -0.77 20.86
C GLU A 47 -0.57 0.76 21.00
N GLY A 48 0.50 1.34 20.45
CA GLY A 48 0.80 2.77 20.58
C GLY A 48 -0.26 3.73 20.03
N PHE A 49 -1.20 3.27 19.20
CA PHE A 49 -2.33 4.08 18.71
C PHE A 49 -3.65 3.29 18.64
N ARG A 50 -3.72 2.11 19.28
CA ARG A 50 -4.85 1.18 19.14
C ARG A 50 -6.19 1.82 19.49
N ASP A 51 -6.26 2.51 20.61
CA ASP A 51 -7.50 3.12 21.09
C ASP A 51 -7.96 4.28 20.19
N ASP A 52 -7.00 5.06 19.68
CA ASP A 52 -7.26 6.15 18.73
C ASP A 52 -7.83 5.60 17.42
N PHE A 53 -7.25 4.52 16.89
CA PHE A 53 -7.75 3.85 15.69
C PHE A 53 -9.17 3.32 15.89
N TRP A 54 -9.45 2.61 17.00
CA TRP A 54 -10.80 2.06 17.22
C TRP A 54 -11.84 3.15 17.51
N THR A 55 -11.41 4.30 18.05
CA THR A 55 -12.27 5.48 18.17
C THR A 55 -12.59 6.06 16.79
N TYR A 56 -11.58 6.23 15.93
CA TYR A 56 -11.76 6.64 14.54
C TYR A 56 -12.65 5.66 13.77
N TYR A 57 -12.37 4.36 13.84
CA TYR A 57 -13.11 3.30 13.14
C TYR A 57 -14.61 3.36 13.39
N LYS A 58 -15.04 3.62 14.64
CA LYS A 58 -16.46 3.76 15.03
C LYS A 58 -17.19 4.91 14.34
N THR A 59 -16.46 5.88 13.78
CA THR A 59 -17.00 7.03 13.04
C THR A 59 -17.01 6.84 11.53
N THR A 60 -16.60 5.65 11.05
CA THR A 60 -16.46 5.33 9.62
C THR A 60 -17.35 4.18 9.19
N ASP A 61 -17.55 4.03 7.88
CA ASP A 61 -18.23 2.88 7.27
C ASP A 61 -17.25 1.76 6.85
N ILE A 62 -16.02 1.78 7.38
CA ILE A 62 -14.98 0.81 7.03
C ILE A 62 -15.44 -0.61 7.40
N LYS A 63 -15.41 -1.50 6.42
CA LYS A 63 -15.72 -2.92 6.61
C LYS A 63 -14.44 -3.70 6.85
N LEU A 64 -14.31 -4.27 8.04
CA LEU A 64 -13.20 -5.17 8.34
C LEU A 64 -13.30 -6.45 7.50
N HIS A 65 -12.17 -6.89 6.98
CA HIS A 65 -12.04 -8.18 6.33
C HIS A 65 -12.40 -9.31 7.31
N GLN A 66 -13.00 -10.37 6.78
CA GLN A 66 -13.35 -11.58 7.53
C GLN A 66 -12.19 -12.10 8.39
N TYR A 67 -10.97 -12.05 7.84
CA TYR A 67 -9.75 -12.54 8.47
C TYR A 67 -8.89 -11.41 9.06
N PHE A 68 -9.50 -10.28 9.42
CA PHE A 68 -8.79 -9.17 10.06
C PHE A 68 -8.09 -9.57 11.37
N HIS A 69 -8.50 -10.65 12.04
CA HIS A 69 -7.84 -11.18 13.25
C HIS A 69 -6.56 -12.01 12.94
N HIS A 70 -6.25 -12.25 11.68
CA HIS A 70 -5.00 -12.90 11.29
C HIS A 70 -3.90 -11.83 11.25
N LEU A 71 -2.78 -12.03 11.95
CA LEU A 71 -1.71 -11.02 12.02
C LEU A 71 -1.05 -10.75 10.65
N ASN A 72 -1.22 -11.64 9.68
CA ASN A 72 -0.77 -11.45 8.30
C ASN A 72 -1.82 -10.78 7.39
N SER A 73 -2.82 -10.10 7.96
CA SER A 73 -3.81 -9.31 7.22
C SER A 73 -3.18 -8.07 6.58
N SER A 74 -3.29 -7.95 5.26
CA SER A 74 -2.89 -6.75 4.49
C SER A 74 -3.71 -5.50 4.87
N GLN A 75 -4.98 -5.68 5.27
CA GLN A 75 -5.81 -4.58 5.78
C GLN A 75 -5.30 -4.05 7.12
N ALA A 76 -4.91 -4.93 8.05
CA ALA A 76 -4.29 -4.50 9.31
C ALA A 76 -2.94 -3.81 9.07
N LEU A 77 -2.13 -4.34 8.12
CA LEU A 77 -0.90 -3.68 7.68
C LEU A 77 -1.18 -2.26 7.16
N CYS A 78 -2.18 -2.09 6.29
CA CYS A 78 -2.60 -0.79 5.76
C CYS A 78 -2.92 0.21 6.88
N PHE A 79 -3.77 -0.19 7.82
CA PHE A 79 -4.13 0.64 8.97
C PHE A 79 -2.91 0.99 9.81
N ASN A 80 -2.06 -0.01 10.09
CA ASN A 80 -0.87 0.19 10.92
C ASN A 80 0.20 1.07 10.27
N LEU A 81 0.22 1.12 8.93
CA LEU A 81 1.14 1.96 8.17
C LEU A 81 0.65 3.39 8.05
N PHE A 82 -0.62 3.61 7.67
CA PHE A 82 -1.10 4.93 7.27
C PHE A 82 -1.86 5.71 8.34
N PHE A 83 -2.55 5.05 9.28
CA PHE A 83 -3.36 5.76 10.28
C PHE A 83 -2.52 6.76 11.10
N PRO A 84 -1.34 6.38 11.63
CA PRO A 84 -0.50 7.33 12.38
C PRO A 84 -0.07 8.56 11.57
N LEU A 85 0.09 8.43 10.25
CA LEU A 85 0.60 9.50 9.37
C LEU A 85 -0.40 10.63 9.16
N PHE A 86 -1.71 10.37 9.19
CA PHE A 86 -2.70 11.43 9.02
C PHE A 86 -3.43 11.78 10.31
N HIS A 87 -3.46 10.87 11.29
CA HIS A 87 -4.15 11.10 12.55
C HIS A 87 -3.38 12.08 13.45
N TYR A 88 -2.07 11.89 13.62
CA TYR A 88 -1.28 12.70 14.54
C TYR A 88 -0.80 14.02 13.94
N ASP A 89 -0.56 14.07 12.62
CA ASP A 89 -0.30 15.31 11.88
C ASP A 89 -0.33 15.09 10.37
N LYS A 90 -1.21 15.81 9.70
CA LYS A 90 -1.42 15.73 8.25
C LYS A 90 -0.14 15.98 7.42
N LYS A 91 0.80 16.79 7.90
CA LYS A 91 2.06 17.06 7.19
C LYS A 91 2.91 15.79 7.02
N LEU A 92 2.79 14.83 7.93
CA LEU A 92 3.56 13.59 7.89
C LEU A 92 3.15 12.71 6.71
N LEU A 93 1.84 12.54 6.50
CA LEU A 93 1.35 11.81 5.33
C LEU A 93 1.78 12.51 4.04
N THR A 94 1.66 13.85 3.95
CA THR A 94 2.11 14.58 2.75
C THR A 94 3.59 14.37 2.47
N TYR A 95 4.45 14.37 3.50
CA TYR A 95 5.88 14.09 3.35
C TYR A 95 6.12 12.67 2.78
N VAL A 96 5.42 11.67 3.32
CA VAL A 96 5.53 10.29 2.83
C VAL A 96 5.04 10.17 1.39
N LEU A 97 3.93 10.82 1.03
CA LEU A 97 3.39 10.82 -0.32
C LEU A 97 4.32 11.50 -1.32
N HIS A 98 4.95 12.62 -0.94
CA HIS A 98 5.98 13.27 -1.77
C HIS A 98 7.07 12.27 -2.16
N ARG A 99 7.57 11.49 -1.20
CA ARG A 99 8.60 10.48 -1.46
C ARG A 99 8.11 9.38 -2.41
N ILE A 100 6.85 8.98 -2.31
CA ILE A 100 6.25 7.96 -3.18
C ILE A 100 6.04 8.49 -4.61
N ILE A 101 5.61 9.75 -4.76
CA ILE A 101 5.24 10.33 -6.06
C ILE A 101 6.48 10.83 -6.82
N GLU A 102 7.33 11.63 -6.17
CA GLU A 102 8.43 12.39 -6.80
C GLU A 102 9.81 11.70 -6.68
N VAL A 103 10.03 10.90 -5.63
CA VAL A 103 11.36 10.37 -5.26
C VAL A 103 11.51 8.88 -5.56
N ALA A 104 10.41 8.15 -5.78
CA ALA A 104 10.48 6.78 -6.28
C ALA A 104 11.05 6.78 -7.71
N PRO A 105 12.12 6.02 -8.01
CA PRO A 105 12.78 6.05 -9.31
C PRO A 105 11.77 5.70 -10.42
N THR A 106 11.44 6.69 -11.24
CA THR A 106 10.77 6.43 -12.52
C THR A 106 11.80 5.96 -13.53
N TYR A 107 11.36 5.23 -14.56
CA TYR A 107 12.20 4.76 -15.67
C TYR A 107 12.95 5.88 -16.43
N ARG A 108 12.70 7.15 -16.09
CA ARG A 108 13.49 8.32 -16.46
C ARG A 108 13.58 9.32 -15.31
N THR A 109 14.20 8.96 -14.19
CA THR A 109 14.84 10.02 -13.40
C THR A 109 15.78 10.78 -14.33
N SER A 110 15.56 12.08 -14.51
CA SER A 110 16.54 12.95 -15.15
C SER A 110 17.89 12.72 -14.46
N LYS A 111 19.01 12.84 -15.18
CA LYS A 111 20.35 12.70 -14.57
C LYS A 111 20.48 13.54 -13.30
N GLU A 112 19.88 14.73 -13.32
CA GLU A 112 19.80 15.63 -12.18
C GLU A 112 19.00 15.07 -10.98
N ASN A 113 17.86 14.42 -11.21
CA ASN A 113 17.07 13.78 -10.14
C ASN A 113 17.73 12.48 -9.65
N PHE A 114 18.42 11.75 -10.52
CA PHE A 114 19.21 10.57 -10.13
C PHE A 114 20.41 10.95 -9.26
N ASP A 115 21.13 12.02 -9.60
CA ASP A 115 22.23 12.56 -8.81
C ASP A 115 21.72 13.12 -7.46
N LYS A 116 20.53 13.74 -7.43
CA LYS A 116 19.83 14.17 -6.19
C LYS A 116 19.44 12.97 -5.31
N LEU A 117 18.96 11.87 -5.90
CA LEU A 117 18.66 10.62 -5.18
C LEU A 117 19.93 9.94 -4.62
N LEU A 118 21.04 9.96 -5.37
CA LEU A 118 22.34 9.45 -4.89
C LEU A 118 22.88 10.29 -3.74
N ALA A 119 22.71 11.62 -3.78
CA ALA A 119 23.11 12.51 -2.70
C ALA A 119 22.31 12.24 -1.40
N ILE A 120 21.01 11.92 -1.52
CA ILE A 120 20.15 11.51 -0.39
C ILE A 120 20.58 10.15 0.18
N LYS A 121 21.04 9.21 -0.65
CA LYS A 121 21.57 7.91 -0.19
C LYS A 121 22.89 8.02 0.59
N ASN A 122 23.67 9.09 0.40
CA ASN A 122 25.02 9.25 0.97
C ASN A 122 25.08 10.07 2.28
N ASN A 123 23.97 10.13 3.02
CA ASN A 123 23.90 10.37 4.47
C ASN A 123 24.59 11.63 5.05
N THR A 124 24.81 12.69 4.27
CA THR A 124 25.41 13.94 4.78
C THR A 124 24.75 15.23 4.30
N ALA A 125 23.79 15.15 3.37
CA ALA A 125 23.12 16.34 2.82
C ALA A 125 21.59 16.37 3.04
N SER A 126 21.01 15.40 3.76
CA SER A 126 19.55 15.23 3.84
C SER A 126 18.85 16.28 4.70
N ASP A 127 19.40 16.67 5.85
CA ASP A 127 18.52 17.25 6.87
C ASP A 127 18.25 18.75 6.69
N LYS A 128 19.16 19.47 6.03
CA LYS A 128 19.03 20.93 5.84
C LYS A 128 18.39 21.31 4.51
N PHE A 129 18.64 20.54 3.46
CA PHE A 129 18.12 20.79 2.12
C PHE A 129 16.71 20.21 1.92
N ALA A 130 16.39 19.10 2.59
CA ALA A 130 15.04 18.56 2.58
C ALA A 130 14.08 19.51 3.33
N ALA A 131 14.48 20.05 4.50
CA ALA A 131 13.67 20.96 5.30
C ALA A 131 13.22 22.26 4.59
N GLU A 132 14.06 22.89 3.74
CA GLU A 132 13.72 24.16 3.06
C GLU A 132 12.90 23.96 1.77
N LEU A 133 13.11 22.86 1.03
CA LEU A 133 12.24 22.47 -0.10
C LEU A 133 10.91 21.88 0.36
N GLU A 134 10.85 21.38 1.60
CA GLU A 134 9.68 20.75 2.19
C GLU A 134 8.56 21.74 2.52
N GLU A 135 8.79 22.93 3.07
CA GLU A 135 7.65 23.75 3.51
C GLU A 135 6.76 24.25 2.36
N GLU A 136 7.33 24.79 1.28
CA GLU A 136 6.55 25.24 0.12
C GLU A 136 5.91 24.05 -0.62
N PHE A 137 6.63 22.92 -0.73
CA PHE A 137 6.07 21.70 -1.30
C PHE A 137 4.91 21.15 -0.45
N LEU A 138 5.10 21.02 0.86
CA LEU A 138 4.09 20.52 1.81
C LEU A 138 2.85 21.43 1.85
N MET A 139 3.04 22.75 1.73
CA MET A 139 1.93 23.71 1.66
C MET A 139 1.13 23.56 0.35
N ASN A 140 1.83 23.43 -0.79
CA ASN A 140 1.23 23.35 -2.13
C ASN A 140 0.71 21.96 -2.52
N ASN A 141 1.11 20.91 -1.80
CA ASN A 141 0.74 19.52 -2.06
C ASN A 141 0.16 18.83 -0.82
N SER A 142 -0.32 19.60 0.16
CA SER A 142 -1.04 19.02 1.30
C SER A 142 -2.21 18.17 0.82
N PHE A 143 -2.50 17.08 1.54
CA PHE A 143 -3.70 16.31 1.23
C PHE A 143 -4.94 17.03 1.76
N THR A 144 -6.01 16.93 1.00
CA THR A 144 -7.33 17.49 1.31
C THR A 144 -8.26 16.43 1.90
N ASP A 145 -8.09 15.17 1.49
CA ASP A 145 -8.88 14.04 1.97
C ASP A 145 -8.05 12.75 1.93
N CYS A 146 -8.36 11.82 2.84
CA CYS A 146 -7.82 10.47 2.82
C CYS A 146 -8.80 9.49 3.47
N GLU A 147 -8.92 8.29 2.91
CA GLU A 147 -9.90 7.30 3.35
C GLU A 147 -9.33 5.89 3.15
N PHE A 148 -9.58 5.01 4.11
CA PHE A 148 -9.34 3.58 3.95
C PHE A 148 -10.48 2.93 3.19
N GLU A 149 -10.19 1.86 2.45
CA GLU A 149 -11.20 1.01 1.81
C GLU A 149 -12.11 1.79 0.82
N LYS A 150 -11.53 2.77 0.11
CA LYS A 150 -12.29 3.73 -0.71
C LYS A 150 -12.83 3.08 -1.97
N ILE A 151 -14.11 3.31 -2.26
CA ILE A 151 -14.73 3.01 -3.55
C ILE A 151 -15.00 4.32 -4.29
N LEU A 152 -14.34 4.53 -5.43
CA LEU A 152 -14.49 5.75 -6.24
C LEU A 152 -15.64 5.70 -7.25
N ASP A 153 -15.91 4.52 -7.79
CA ASP A 153 -17.00 4.26 -8.73
C ASP A 153 -17.82 3.09 -8.21
N THR A 154 -19.06 3.33 -7.78
CA THR A 154 -19.92 2.29 -7.20
C THR A 154 -20.46 1.30 -8.24
N ASN A 155 -20.44 1.64 -9.54
CA ASN A 155 -20.82 0.73 -10.61
C ASN A 155 -19.72 -0.31 -10.87
N GLU A 156 -18.46 0.14 -10.81
CA GLU A 156 -17.29 -0.72 -10.98
C GLU A 156 -16.94 -1.43 -9.66
N ALA A 157 -17.01 -0.72 -8.54
CA ALA A 157 -16.85 -1.19 -7.16
C ALA A 157 -15.46 -1.75 -6.81
N THR A 158 -14.39 -1.19 -7.38
CA THR A 158 -13.03 -1.35 -6.83
C THR A 158 -12.94 -0.70 -5.48
N ASN A 159 -12.38 -1.44 -4.54
CA ASN A 159 -11.95 -0.93 -3.26
C ASN A 159 -10.43 -0.71 -3.33
N PHE A 160 -9.99 0.49 -2.98
CA PHE A 160 -8.59 0.84 -2.77
C PHE A 160 -8.30 0.81 -1.27
N ASP A 161 -7.28 0.06 -0.87
CA ASP A 161 -6.93 -0.15 0.55
C ASP A 161 -6.69 1.18 1.26
N PHE A 162 -6.07 2.14 0.56
CA PHE A 162 -5.93 3.52 0.99
C PHE A 162 -6.07 4.50 -0.18
N PHE A 163 -6.75 5.61 0.06
CA PHE A 163 -6.96 6.69 -0.89
C PHE A 163 -6.47 8.00 -0.31
N VAL A 164 -5.82 8.81 -1.14
CA VAL A 164 -5.48 10.20 -0.79
C VAL A 164 -5.80 11.14 -1.94
N GLN A 165 -6.47 12.24 -1.63
CA GLN A 165 -6.70 13.38 -2.52
C GLN A 165 -5.78 14.53 -2.12
N LEU A 166 -4.84 14.90 -2.99
CA LEU A 166 -4.00 16.09 -2.84
C LEU A 166 -4.72 17.36 -3.31
N GLN A 167 -4.19 18.51 -2.90
CA GLN A 167 -4.52 19.79 -3.52
C GLN A 167 -4.39 19.73 -5.06
N LYS A 168 -5.16 20.56 -5.77
CA LYS A 168 -5.21 20.62 -7.24
C LYS A 168 -5.76 19.36 -7.94
N GLY A 169 -6.34 18.42 -7.20
CA GLY A 169 -7.08 17.30 -7.77
C GLY A 169 -6.27 16.02 -8.00
N HIS A 170 -4.98 16.01 -7.66
CA HIS A 170 -4.17 14.79 -7.79
C HIS A 170 -4.59 13.71 -6.79
N ARG A 171 -4.78 12.47 -7.26
CA ARG A 171 -5.21 11.32 -6.47
C ARG A 171 -4.11 10.29 -6.36
N VAL A 172 -3.98 9.66 -5.19
CA VAL A 172 -3.08 8.54 -4.96
C VAL A 172 -3.91 7.35 -4.46
N LEU A 173 -3.85 6.26 -5.20
CA LEU A 173 -4.67 5.06 -4.99
C LEU A 173 -3.75 3.90 -4.61
N PHE A 174 -3.93 3.31 -3.44
CA PHE A 174 -3.10 2.23 -2.95
C PHE A 174 -3.78 0.88 -3.07
N GLU A 175 -3.01 -0.11 -3.53
CA GLU A 175 -3.30 -1.53 -3.39
C GLU A 175 -2.12 -2.18 -2.65
N ILE A 176 -2.42 -2.87 -1.55
CA ILE A 176 -1.45 -3.35 -0.58
C ILE A 176 -1.51 -4.87 -0.50
N LYS A 177 -0.36 -5.51 -0.59
CA LYS A 177 -0.18 -6.93 -0.29
C LYS A 177 0.81 -7.12 0.83
N TYR A 178 0.65 -8.21 1.56
CA TYR A 178 1.59 -8.64 2.57
C TYR A 178 2.13 -10.04 2.27
N THR A 179 1.39 -11.09 2.64
CA THR A 179 1.83 -12.50 2.52
C THR A 179 1.16 -13.26 1.38
N GLU A 180 0.37 -12.56 0.57
CA GLU A 180 -0.21 -13.08 -0.65
C GLU A 180 0.89 -13.36 -1.69
N ASN A 181 0.76 -14.48 -2.41
CA ASN A 181 1.74 -14.88 -3.43
C ASN A 181 1.45 -14.24 -4.79
N GLU A 182 0.24 -13.72 -4.99
CA GLU A 182 -0.17 -13.07 -6.23
C GLU A 182 -1.30 -12.07 -6.00
N PHE A 183 -1.49 -11.17 -6.97
CA PHE A 183 -2.68 -10.34 -7.05
C PHE A 183 -3.88 -11.15 -7.54
N GLY A 184 -5.08 -10.74 -7.11
CA GLY A 184 -6.32 -11.45 -7.39
C GLY A 184 -6.63 -11.59 -8.87
N LYS A 185 -6.97 -12.81 -9.28
CA LYS A 185 -7.53 -13.13 -10.60
C LYS A 185 -9.05 -13.17 -10.52
N THR A 186 -9.71 -13.21 -11.68
CA THR A 186 -11.13 -13.53 -11.74
C THR A 186 -11.42 -14.60 -12.78
N VAL A 187 -12.59 -15.23 -12.66
CA VAL A 187 -13.13 -16.17 -13.63
C VAL A 187 -13.97 -15.44 -14.67
N ALA A 188 -14.04 -15.99 -15.87
CA ALA A 188 -14.80 -15.43 -16.99
C ALA A 188 -16.31 -15.72 -16.87
N ASP A 189 -16.92 -15.38 -15.73
CA ASP A 189 -18.38 -15.44 -15.57
C ASP A 189 -19.07 -14.27 -16.28
N ASP A 190 -20.41 -14.36 -16.42
CA ASP A 190 -21.20 -13.37 -17.16
C ASP A 190 -21.09 -11.96 -16.58
N ARG A 191 -20.93 -11.84 -15.26
CA ARG A 191 -20.78 -10.55 -14.58
C ARG A 191 -19.44 -9.90 -14.93
N HIS A 192 -18.36 -10.66 -14.93
CA HIS A 192 -17.01 -10.15 -15.24
C HIS A 192 -16.85 -9.84 -16.73
N LYS A 193 -17.44 -10.68 -17.61
CA LYS A 193 -17.53 -10.40 -19.05
C LYS A 193 -18.26 -9.10 -19.32
N LEU A 194 -19.44 -8.92 -18.72
CA LEU A 194 -20.21 -7.68 -18.87
C LEU A 194 -19.41 -6.47 -18.37
N LYS A 195 -18.75 -6.54 -17.22
CA LYS A 195 -17.88 -5.45 -16.73
C LYS A 195 -16.72 -5.16 -17.68
N TYR A 196 -16.11 -6.19 -18.26
CA TYR A 196 -15.06 -5.99 -19.25
C TYR A 196 -15.58 -5.21 -20.46
N ASP A 197 -16.69 -5.66 -21.05
CA ASP A 197 -17.22 -5.04 -22.27
C ASP A 197 -17.76 -3.63 -22.03
N THR A 198 -18.33 -3.36 -20.85
CA THR A 198 -19.02 -2.09 -20.54
C THR A 198 -18.15 -1.05 -19.83
N ILE A 199 -17.11 -1.47 -19.10
CA ILE A 199 -16.29 -0.57 -18.28
C ILE A 199 -14.82 -0.70 -18.67
N TYR A 200 -14.24 -1.89 -18.51
CA TYR A 200 -12.78 -2.01 -18.57
C TYR A 200 -12.22 -1.83 -19.97
N LYS A 201 -12.86 -2.36 -21.01
CA LYS A 201 -12.35 -2.28 -22.38
C LYS A 201 -12.08 -0.83 -22.77
N GLN A 202 -13.07 0.06 -22.58
CA GLN A 202 -12.94 1.48 -22.91
C GLN A 202 -11.86 2.19 -22.07
N ARG A 203 -11.73 1.86 -20.78
CA ARG A 203 -10.70 2.45 -19.91
C ARG A 203 -9.31 1.97 -20.32
N LEU A 204 -9.15 0.65 -20.47
CA LEU A 204 -7.88 -0.01 -20.70
C LEU A 204 -7.31 0.21 -22.10
N GLU A 205 -8.14 0.49 -23.11
CA GLU A 205 -7.69 0.89 -24.46
C GLU A 205 -6.75 2.10 -24.43
N LYS A 206 -6.88 2.97 -23.42
CA LYS A 206 -6.06 4.16 -23.24
C LYS A 206 -4.82 3.92 -22.37
N ILE A 207 -4.72 2.75 -21.74
CA ILE A 207 -3.76 2.47 -20.67
C ILE A 207 -2.81 1.33 -21.03
N LEU A 208 -3.35 0.25 -21.57
CA LEU A 208 -2.62 -0.97 -21.91
C LEU A 208 -2.15 -0.94 -23.36
N ARG A 209 -1.05 -1.65 -23.64
CA ARG A 209 -0.66 -1.95 -25.02
C ARG A 209 -1.69 -2.88 -25.67
N PRO A 210 -1.98 -2.74 -26.97
CA PRO A 210 -3.07 -3.48 -27.64
C PRO A 210 -3.01 -5.00 -27.49
N GLU A 211 -1.81 -5.59 -27.44
CA GLU A 211 -1.60 -7.03 -27.27
C GLU A 211 -2.11 -7.58 -25.91
N PHE A 212 -2.22 -6.72 -24.90
CA PHE A 212 -2.73 -7.07 -23.56
C PHE A 212 -4.21 -6.78 -23.39
N LEU A 213 -4.86 -6.17 -24.39
CA LEU A 213 -6.28 -5.83 -24.35
C LEU A 213 -7.17 -7.00 -24.79
N ASN A 214 -7.08 -8.12 -24.09
CA ASN A 214 -7.95 -9.27 -24.28
C ASN A 214 -8.49 -9.78 -22.93
N GLN A 215 -9.67 -10.40 -22.94
CA GLN A 215 -10.36 -10.82 -21.71
C GLN A 215 -9.52 -11.80 -20.89
N ASP A 216 -8.84 -12.74 -21.53
CA ASP A 216 -8.03 -13.75 -20.84
C ASP A 216 -6.89 -13.10 -20.04
N PHE A 217 -6.18 -12.15 -20.65
CA PHE A 217 -5.14 -11.38 -19.99
C PHE A 217 -5.71 -10.54 -18.84
N VAL A 218 -6.81 -9.81 -19.09
CA VAL A 218 -7.42 -8.94 -18.08
C VAL A 218 -7.94 -9.75 -16.89
N PHE A 219 -8.57 -10.89 -17.09
CA PHE A 219 -9.08 -11.72 -16.00
C PHE A 219 -7.97 -12.43 -15.23
N LYS A 220 -6.90 -12.84 -15.92
CA LYS A 220 -5.71 -13.40 -15.26
C LYS A 220 -4.97 -12.37 -14.39
N ASN A 221 -5.08 -11.08 -14.70
CA ASN A 221 -4.42 -9.99 -13.98
C ASN A 221 -5.44 -9.01 -13.37
N TYR A 222 -6.63 -9.51 -13.02
CA TYR A 222 -7.82 -8.70 -12.78
C TYR A 222 -7.61 -7.57 -11.77
N GLN A 223 -7.06 -7.88 -10.59
CA GLN A 223 -6.85 -6.90 -9.55
C GLN A 223 -5.87 -5.79 -9.99
N VAL A 224 -4.75 -6.16 -10.62
CA VAL A 224 -3.76 -5.19 -11.12
C VAL A 224 -4.39 -4.29 -12.19
N VAL A 225 -4.96 -4.91 -13.23
CA VAL A 225 -5.52 -4.19 -14.38
C VAL A 225 -6.70 -3.30 -13.98
N ARG A 226 -7.55 -3.77 -13.05
CA ARG A 226 -8.66 -2.99 -12.51
C ARG A 226 -8.18 -1.72 -11.80
N ASN A 227 -7.15 -1.82 -10.95
CA ASN A 227 -6.55 -0.67 -10.29
C ASN A 227 -5.94 0.30 -11.33
N LEU A 228 -5.20 -0.22 -12.31
CA LEU A 228 -4.62 0.58 -13.41
C LEU A 228 -5.67 1.29 -14.27
N SER A 229 -6.91 0.77 -14.34
CA SER A 229 -7.99 1.38 -15.14
C SER A 229 -8.42 2.77 -14.65
N TYR A 230 -7.97 3.19 -13.47
CA TYR A 230 -8.20 4.52 -12.90
C TYR A 230 -7.11 5.54 -13.23
N ILE A 231 -6.04 5.14 -13.92
CA ILE A 231 -4.97 6.06 -14.31
C ILE A 231 -5.50 7.12 -15.27
N ASP A 232 -5.16 8.38 -14.96
CA ASP A 232 -5.28 9.56 -15.80
C ASP A 232 -4.14 10.54 -15.45
N ASP A 233 -4.14 11.73 -16.03
CA ASP A 233 -3.07 12.73 -15.84
C ASP A 233 -2.88 13.17 -14.37
N LEU A 234 -3.89 12.96 -13.52
CA LEU A 234 -3.91 13.39 -12.12
C LEU A 234 -4.05 12.21 -11.15
N THR A 235 -3.76 10.98 -11.59
CA THR A 235 -3.94 9.80 -10.74
C THR A 235 -2.67 8.97 -10.71
N THR A 236 -2.18 8.71 -9.50
CA THR A 236 -1.10 7.75 -9.24
C THR A 236 -1.65 6.49 -8.60
N VAL A 237 -1.37 5.33 -9.19
CA VAL A 237 -1.67 4.02 -8.59
C VAL A 237 -0.40 3.46 -7.96
N VAL A 238 -0.49 3.07 -6.70
CA VAL A 238 0.62 2.56 -5.89
C VAL A 238 0.34 1.11 -5.51
N PHE A 239 1.23 0.22 -5.91
CA PHE A 239 1.28 -1.15 -5.41
C PHE A 239 2.32 -1.22 -4.29
N LEU A 240 1.90 -1.58 -3.08
CA LEU A 240 2.77 -1.62 -1.91
C LEU A 240 2.83 -3.04 -1.35
N PHE A 241 4.03 -3.60 -1.23
CA PHE A 241 4.25 -4.94 -0.69
C PHE A 241 5.68 -5.12 -0.19
N PRO A 242 5.99 -6.17 0.61
CA PRO A 242 7.35 -6.45 1.05
C PRO A 242 8.27 -6.80 -0.13
N GLU A 243 9.46 -6.19 -0.20
CA GLU A 243 10.53 -6.56 -1.13
C GLU A 243 10.93 -8.03 -0.94
N ALA A 244 10.91 -8.52 0.30
CA ALA A 244 11.20 -9.92 0.61
C ALA A 244 10.18 -10.92 0.02
N ASN A 245 8.98 -10.47 -0.39
CA ASN A 245 7.98 -11.32 -1.02
C ASN A 245 8.27 -11.49 -2.53
N GLN A 246 9.19 -12.39 -2.85
CA GLN A 246 9.64 -12.64 -4.22
C GLN A 246 8.55 -13.20 -5.16
N ASP A 247 7.46 -13.75 -4.61
CA ASP A 247 6.34 -14.25 -5.43
C ASP A 247 5.64 -13.10 -6.19
N LEU A 248 5.68 -11.88 -5.63
CA LEU A 248 5.10 -10.68 -6.26
C LEU A 248 6.02 -9.98 -7.27
N LYS A 249 7.29 -10.38 -7.35
CA LYS A 249 8.28 -9.75 -8.24
C LYS A 249 7.88 -9.81 -9.72
N GLY A 250 7.24 -10.90 -10.15
CA GLY A 250 6.71 -11.02 -11.50
C GLY A 250 5.64 -9.98 -11.85
N THR A 251 4.96 -9.42 -10.84
CA THR A 251 4.00 -8.32 -11.03
C THR A 251 4.71 -7.03 -11.41
N GLU A 252 5.89 -6.77 -10.85
CA GLU A 252 6.69 -5.56 -11.17
C GLU A 252 7.06 -5.54 -12.65
N ASP A 253 7.65 -6.64 -13.10
CA ASP A 253 8.02 -6.83 -14.50
C ASP A 253 6.78 -6.73 -15.40
N SER A 254 5.65 -7.31 -14.98
CA SER A 254 4.41 -7.28 -15.75
C SER A 254 3.86 -5.86 -15.92
N ILE A 255 3.78 -5.07 -14.84
CA ILE A 255 3.25 -3.70 -14.87
C ILE A 255 4.05 -2.83 -15.85
N SER A 256 5.38 -2.91 -15.81
CA SER A 256 6.25 -2.11 -16.70
C SER A 256 6.11 -2.46 -18.19
N ASN A 257 5.69 -3.71 -18.49
CA ASN A 257 5.56 -4.20 -19.86
C ASN A 257 4.17 -3.99 -20.45
N ILE A 258 3.12 -3.93 -19.62
CA ILE A 258 1.73 -3.91 -20.11
C ILE A 258 1.20 -2.52 -20.37
N LEU A 259 1.77 -1.50 -19.72
CA LEU A 259 1.36 -0.11 -19.84
C LEU A 259 1.93 0.55 -21.11
N LEU A 260 1.19 1.54 -21.62
CA LEU A 260 1.72 2.49 -22.59
C LEU A 260 2.84 3.33 -21.95
N PRO A 261 3.94 3.63 -22.69
CA PRO A 261 5.13 4.27 -22.12
C PRO A 261 4.88 5.57 -21.36
N ASP A 262 3.98 6.42 -21.86
CA ASP A 262 3.67 7.74 -21.28
C ASP A 262 2.92 7.63 -19.95
N LEU A 263 2.40 6.45 -19.62
CA LEU A 263 1.61 6.18 -18.42
C LEU A 263 2.38 5.44 -17.31
N LEU A 264 3.64 5.07 -17.58
CA LEU A 264 4.49 4.39 -16.61
C LEU A 264 4.73 5.26 -15.37
N GLN A 265 4.74 6.59 -15.53
CA GLN A 265 4.97 7.53 -14.43
C GLN A 265 3.76 7.68 -13.50
N GLN A 266 2.59 7.18 -13.86
CA GLN A 266 1.39 7.17 -13.02
C GLN A 266 1.28 5.90 -12.18
N THR A 267 2.20 4.94 -12.34
CA THR A 267 2.24 3.74 -11.51
C THR A 267 3.50 3.74 -10.64
N ARG A 268 3.36 3.31 -9.38
CA ARG A 268 4.45 3.17 -8.42
C ARG A 268 4.42 1.79 -7.80
N ILE A 269 5.59 1.22 -7.63
CA ILE A 269 5.81 0.02 -6.83
C ILE A 269 6.66 0.45 -5.65
N VAL A 270 6.12 0.24 -4.45
CA VAL A 270 6.73 0.71 -3.21
C VAL A 270 6.95 -0.49 -2.30
N HIS A 271 8.21 -0.71 -1.92
CA HIS A 271 8.54 -1.76 -0.97
C HIS A 271 8.40 -1.30 0.46
N LEU A 272 7.82 -2.16 1.29
CA LEU A 272 7.53 -1.85 2.69
C LEU A 272 8.80 -1.52 3.50
N GLU A 273 9.88 -2.26 3.25
CA GLU A 273 11.19 -2.10 3.87
C GLU A 273 11.79 -0.73 3.55
N ASN A 274 11.68 -0.30 2.29
CA ASN A 274 12.19 0.99 1.84
C ASN A 274 11.38 2.15 2.40
N LEU A 275 10.05 2.03 2.41
CA LEU A 275 9.15 3.05 2.97
C LEU A 275 9.36 3.21 4.48
N THR A 276 9.41 2.10 5.22
CA THR A 276 9.60 2.12 6.68
C THR A 276 10.97 2.69 7.04
N ARG A 277 12.03 2.33 6.30
CA ARG A 277 13.36 2.92 6.49
C ARG A 277 13.37 4.43 6.25
N GLN A 278 12.66 4.92 5.24
CA GLN A 278 12.55 6.35 4.98
C GLN A 278 11.84 7.10 6.11
N ILE A 279 10.81 6.48 6.70
CA ILE A 279 10.10 7.03 7.86
C ILE A 279 11.02 7.10 9.09
N LEU A 280 11.72 6.00 9.40
CA LEU A 280 12.61 5.90 10.55
C LEU A 280 13.89 6.76 10.42
N ASN A 281 14.33 7.06 9.20
CA ASN A 281 15.47 7.95 8.94
C ASN A 281 15.08 9.44 8.85
N CYS A 282 13.80 9.77 9.03
CA CYS A 282 13.33 11.14 8.92
C CYS A 282 13.13 11.76 10.31
N ASP A 283 13.96 12.76 10.65
CA ASP A 283 13.85 13.47 11.92
C ASP A 283 12.51 14.21 12.07
N TYR A 284 11.89 14.66 10.97
CA TYR A 284 10.56 15.24 10.99
C TYR A 284 9.48 14.25 11.47
N LEU A 285 9.70 12.95 11.24
CA LEU A 285 8.81 11.86 11.65
C LEU A 285 9.19 11.23 13.00
N LYS A 286 10.18 11.79 13.71
CA LYS A 286 10.76 11.20 14.92
C LYS A 286 9.77 10.85 16.02
N ARG A 287 8.71 11.64 16.19
CA ARG A 287 7.64 11.36 17.16
C ARG A 287 6.88 10.06 16.86
N LEU A 288 6.85 9.62 15.60
CA LEU A 288 6.20 8.36 15.20
C LEU A 288 7.18 7.18 15.19
N HIS A 289 8.49 7.40 15.38
CA HIS A 289 9.49 6.33 15.35
C HIS A 289 9.14 5.15 16.27
N PRO A 290 8.69 5.33 17.53
CA PRO A 290 8.31 4.18 18.37
C PRO A 290 7.20 3.30 17.77
N ILE A 291 6.24 3.93 17.07
CA ILE A 291 5.18 3.21 16.34
C ILE A 291 5.79 2.46 15.15
N TYR A 292 6.68 3.10 14.39
CA TYR A 292 7.29 2.50 13.20
C TYR A 292 8.39 1.47 13.50
N ASP A 293 9.03 1.54 14.66
CA ASP A 293 9.91 0.48 15.16
C ASP A 293 9.08 -0.77 15.48
N THR A 294 7.92 -0.59 16.11
CA THR A 294 6.97 -1.69 16.35
C THR A 294 6.42 -2.22 15.02
N PHE A 295 6.05 -1.35 14.09
CA PHE A 295 5.61 -1.72 12.74
C PHE A 295 6.68 -2.55 12.03
N LYS A 296 7.94 -2.10 12.05
CA LYS A 296 9.07 -2.81 11.47
C LYS A 296 9.24 -4.20 12.08
N HIS A 297 9.14 -4.30 13.41
CA HIS A 297 9.25 -5.57 14.10
C HIS A 297 8.15 -6.58 13.72
N ILE A 298 6.93 -6.10 13.46
CA ILE A 298 5.80 -6.95 13.07
C ILE A 298 5.89 -7.36 11.60
N TYR A 299 6.13 -6.39 10.71
CA TYR A 299 5.89 -6.58 9.27
C TYR A 299 7.15 -6.83 8.45
N ILE A 300 8.34 -6.45 8.93
CA ILE A 300 9.59 -6.49 8.16
C ILE A 300 10.58 -7.50 8.75
N ASP A 301 10.90 -7.38 10.05
CA ASP A 301 11.91 -8.23 10.71
C ASP A 301 11.44 -9.69 10.77
#